data_AF-A0AAV5AYV8-F1
#
_entry.id   AF-A0AAV5AYV8-F1
#
_cell.length_a   1.000
_cell.length_b   1.000
_cell.length_c   1.000
_cell.angle_alpha   90.00
_cell.angle_beta   90.00
_cell.angle_gamma   90.00
#
_symmetry.space_group_name_H-M   'P 1'
#
loop_
_entity.id
_entity.type
_entity.pdbx_description
1 polymer ?
#
loop_
_entity_poly.entity_id
_entity_poly.type
_entity_poly.pdbx_seq_one_letter_code
_entity_poly.pdbx_strand_id
1 'polypeptide(L)'
;MNIYSVKSDYSQFSQKMGILGDFADILWNGFVIHSRKNDTTAVERFGSDVPPIYVNNRQIILTDETKQQLETFDLQGFEFKEVEKRKIIKGDWLNFNESFFEKFNNPTFDPIEKGKHSKETAEAMYNLWIIKPLQKIYFKKLGNQQFEFSIEKTADFYIGNGDKLGIFISEKAKQIFEELALPLSYEKE
;
A
#
# COMPACT_ATOMS: atom_id res chain seq x y z
N MET A 1 -23.89 8.34 -2.08
CA MET A 1 -22.48 8.72 -1.82
C MET A 1 -21.60 7.88 -2.74
N ASN A 2 -20.61 8.46 -3.40
CA ASN A 2 -19.66 7.68 -4.20
C ASN A 2 -18.59 7.09 -3.27
N ILE A 3 -18.30 5.80 -3.46
CA ILE A 3 -17.23 5.07 -2.78
C ILE A 3 -16.34 4.45 -3.84
N TYR A 4 -15.04 4.36 -3.55
CA TYR A 4 -14.04 3.83 -4.46
C TYR A 4 -13.19 2.78 -3.77
N SER A 5 -12.97 1.64 -4.39
CA SER A 5 -11.84 0.78 -4.02
C SER A 5 -10.54 1.36 -4.54
N VAL A 6 -9.46 1.13 -3.80
CA VAL A 6 -8.13 1.72 -4.06
C VAL A 6 -7.10 0.62 -4.30
N LYS A 7 -6.25 0.79 -5.31
CA LYS A 7 -5.12 -0.10 -5.63
C LYS A 7 -3.87 0.72 -5.92
N SER A 8 -2.69 0.16 -5.68
CA SER A 8 -1.43 0.76 -6.15
C SER A 8 -1.45 0.90 -7.67
N ASP A 9 -0.99 2.05 -8.18
CA ASP A 9 -0.68 2.21 -9.60
C ASP A 9 0.83 2.34 -9.78
N TYR A 10 1.47 1.25 -10.18
CA TYR A 10 2.90 1.18 -10.47
C TYR A 10 3.19 1.18 -11.98
N SER A 11 2.21 1.53 -12.82
CA SER A 11 2.35 1.48 -14.29
C SER A 11 3.46 2.37 -14.81
N GLN A 12 3.58 3.60 -14.29
CA GLN A 12 4.64 4.53 -14.66
C GLN A 12 6.02 4.01 -14.28
N PHE A 13 6.15 3.40 -13.10
CA PHE A 13 7.38 2.76 -12.66
C PHE A 13 7.76 1.59 -13.58
N SER A 14 6.80 0.71 -13.84
CA SER A 14 6.99 -0.43 -14.75
C SER A 14 7.46 0.01 -16.13
N GLN A 15 6.82 1.04 -16.70
CA GLN A 15 7.18 1.58 -18.01
C GLN A 15 8.59 2.19 -18.00
N LYS A 16 8.91 2.99 -16.97
CA LYS A 16 10.20 3.67 -16.85
C LYS A 16 11.35 2.68 -16.71
N MET A 17 11.15 1.61 -15.95
CA MET A 17 12.21 0.66 -15.60
C MET A 17 12.27 -0.56 -16.51
N GLY A 18 11.25 -0.80 -17.32
CA GLY A 18 11.13 -2.03 -18.11
C GLY A 18 10.88 -3.28 -17.27
N ILE A 19 10.41 -3.12 -16.03
CA ILE A 19 10.13 -4.22 -15.08
C ILE A 19 8.62 -4.43 -15.01
N LEU A 20 8.16 -5.67 -15.21
CA LEU A 20 6.73 -5.99 -15.33
C LEU A 20 6.31 -7.10 -14.36
N GLY A 21 4.99 -7.26 -14.19
CA GLY A 21 4.38 -8.36 -13.44
C GLY A 21 4.71 -8.33 -11.94
N ASP A 22 4.71 -9.51 -11.33
CA ASP A 22 4.91 -9.70 -9.89
C ASP A 22 6.21 -9.08 -9.37
N PHE A 23 7.24 -9.02 -10.21
CA PHE A 23 8.51 -8.42 -9.81
C PHE A 23 8.42 -6.91 -9.66
N ALA A 24 7.68 -6.24 -10.56
CA ALA A 24 7.41 -4.81 -10.42
C ALA A 24 6.57 -4.53 -9.16
N ASP A 25 5.55 -5.37 -8.92
CA ASP A 25 4.68 -5.29 -7.75
C ASP A 25 5.49 -5.39 -6.44
N ILE A 26 6.41 -6.36 -6.35
CA ILE A 26 7.23 -6.57 -5.15
C ILE A 26 8.26 -5.46 -4.94
N LEU A 27 8.89 -4.93 -6.01
CA LEU A 27 9.79 -3.79 -5.88
C LEU A 27 9.04 -2.54 -5.39
N TRP A 28 7.84 -2.33 -5.91
CA TRP A 28 7.01 -1.17 -5.58
C TRP A 28 6.41 -1.27 -4.16
N ASN A 29 5.68 -2.36 -3.89
CA ASN A 29 4.90 -2.53 -2.68
C ASN A 29 5.66 -3.22 -1.54
N GLY A 30 6.66 -4.05 -1.85
CA GLY A 30 7.25 -4.99 -0.89
C GLY A 30 6.24 -6.03 -0.38
N PHE A 31 6.56 -6.67 0.74
CA PHE A 31 5.65 -7.53 1.49
C PHE A 31 5.16 -6.85 2.75
N VAL A 32 3.85 -6.95 3.00
CA VAL A 32 3.20 -6.39 4.18
C VAL A 32 2.64 -7.51 5.05
N ILE A 33 3.16 -7.60 6.26
CA ILE A 33 2.83 -8.65 7.22
C ILE A 33 2.06 -8.01 8.37
N HIS A 34 0.79 -8.39 8.50
CA HIS A 34 -0.07 -7.92 9.57
C HIS A 34 -0.24 -8.99 10.66
N SER A 35 0.19 -8.69 11.88
CA SER A 35 0.00 -9.53 13.06
C SER A 35 -1.31 -9.18 13.75
N ARG A 36 -2.34 -10.01 13.53
CA ARG A 36 -3.62 -9.85 14.24
C ARG A 36 -3.49 -9.97 15.76
N LYS A 37 -2.48 -10.71 16.25
CA LYS A 37 -2.27 -10.94 17.68
C LYS A 37 -1.84 -9.66 18.40
N ASN A 38 -0.99 -8.87 17.76
CA ASN A 38 -0.40 -7.67 18.36
C ASN A 38 -0.94 -6.37 17.75
N ASP A 39 -1.83 -6.48 16.76
CA ASP A 39 -2.31 -5.36 15.92
C ASP A 39 -1.16 -4.50 15.38
N THR A 40 -0.09 -5.17 14.94
CA THR A 40 1.09 -4.55 14.32
C THR A 40 1.16 -4.89 12.85
N THR A 41 1.71 -3.99 12.05
CA THR A 41 2.09 -4.26 10.67
C THR A 41 3.57 -4.04 10.49
N ALA A 42 4.20 -4.92 9.73
CA ALA A 42 5.59 -4.84 9.35
C ALA A 42 5.75 -4.92 7.83
N VAL A 43 6.82 -4.32 7.33
CA VAL A 43 7.24 -4.44 5.92
C VAL A 43 8.54 -5.21 5.78
N GLU A 44 8.59 -5.98 4.70
CA GLU A 44 9.80 -6.60 4.18
C GLU A 44 9.98 -6.18 2.73
N ARG A 45 11.09 -5.52 2.38
CA ARG A 45 11.27 -4.95 1.04
C ARG A 45 12.72 -4.82 0.62
N PHE A 46 12.89 -4.51 -0.67
CA PHE A 46 14.16 -4.26 -1.30
C PHE A 46 14.44 -2.75 -1.37
N GLY A 47 15.60 -2.33 -0.88
CA GLY A 47 16.03 -0.93 -0.90
C GLY A 47 15.30 -0.02 0.08
N SER A 48 15.81 1.21 0.19
CA SER A 48 15.22 2.29 0.99
C SER A 48 14.15 3.08 0.23
N ASP A 49 14.14 2.98 -1.10
CA ASP A 49 13.17 3.68 -1.93
C ASP A 49 11.79 3.05 -1.83
N VAL A 50 10.78 3.92 -1.69
CA VAL A 50 9.38 3.57 -1.51
C VAL A 50 8.51 4.65 -2.15
N PRO A 51 7.40 4.30 -2.83
CA PRO A 51 6.46 5.30 -3.32
C PRO A 51 5.82 6.08 -2.16
N PRO A 52 5.35 7.32 -2.41
CA PRO A 52 4.74 8.17 -1.38
C PRO A 52 3.51 7.52 -0.73
N ILE A 53 2.79 6.70 -1.48
CA ILE A 53 1.68 5.86 -1.02
C ILE A 53 1.60 4.59 -1.86
N TYR A 54 1.09 3.52 -1.28
CA TYR A 54 0.78 2.28 -1.99
C TYR A 54 -0.25 1.44 -1.22
N VAL A 55 -0.89 0.49 -1.91
CA VAL A 55 -1.83 -0.47 -1.35
C VAL A 55 -1.23 -1.87 -1.41
N ASN A 56 -1.09 -2.51 -0.26
CA ASN A 56 -0.69 -3.92 -0.19
C ASN A 56 -1.39 -4.59 0.98
N ASN A 57 -1.76 -5.87 0.82
CA ASN A 57 -2.50 -6.64 1.81
C ASN A 57 -3.74 -5.92 2.36
N ARG A 58 -4.48 -5.20 1.49
CA ARG A 58 -5.66 -4.40 1.84
C ARG A 58 -5.36 -3.31 2.88
N GLN A 59 -4.16 -2.76 2.86
CA GLN A 59 -3.73 -1.64 3.69
C GLN A 59 -3.21 -0.53 2.79
N ILE A 60 -3.60 0.71 3.06
CA ILE A 60 -2.97 1.90 2.46
C ILE A 60 -1.77 2.23 3.33
N ILE A 61 -0.60 2.25 2.72
CA ILE A 61 0.68 2.55 3.38
C ILE A 61 1.26 3.80 2.73
N LEU A 62 1.79 4.69 3.55
CA LEU A 62 2.29 6.00 3.14
C LEU A 62 3.57 6.37 3.87
N THR A 63 4.39 7.19 3.23
CA THR A 63 5.59 7.77 3.84
C THR A 63 5.23 8.82 4.87
N ASP A 64 6.15 9.12 5.78
CA ASP A 64 5.97 10.19 6.78
C ASP A 64 5.67 11.55 6.14
N GLU A 65 6.28 11.86 4.98
CA GLU A 65 6.01 13.08 4.23
C GLU A 65 4.55 13.14 3.76
N THR A 66 4.06 12.07 3.11
CA THR A 66 2.66 11.98 2.67
C THR A 66 1.70 12.00 3.87
N LYS A 67 2.09 11.43 5.02
CA LYS A 67 1.31 11.50 6.26
C LYS A 67 1.08 12.95 6.66
N GLN A 68 2.16 13.72 6.75
CA GLN A 68 2.13 15.12 7.16
C GLN A 68 1.28 15.96 6.19
N GLN A 69 1.36 15.68 4.89
CA GLN A 69 0.48 16.32 3.90
C GLN A 69 -1.00 15.99 4.17
N LEU A 70 -1.33 14.71 4.38
CA LEU A 70 -2.71 14.28 4.65
C LEU A 70 -3.28 14.87 5.95
N GLU A 71 -2.45 15.11 6.96
CA GLU A 71 -2.85 15.76 8.22
C GLU A 71 -3.30 17.22 8.04
N THR A 72 -2.97 17.85 6.91
CA THR A 72 -3.44 19.22 6.60
C THR A 72 -4.87 19.26 6.07
N PHE A 73 -5.42 18.12 5.64
CA PHE A 73 -6.77 18.01 5.14
C PHE A 73 -7.73 17.53 6.23
N ASP A 74 -8.99 17.98 6.17
CA ASP A 74 -10.06 17.55 7.08
C ASP A 74 -10.62 16.18 6.66
N LEU A 75 -9.80 15.13 6.71
CA LEU A 75 -10.25 13.75 6.46
C LEU A 75 -10.65 13.08 7.78
N GLN A 76 -11.70 12.25 7.75
CA GLN A 76 -12.28 11.67 8.97
C GLN A 76 -12.43 10.14 8.93
N GLY A 77 -12.48 9.54 10.12
CA GLY A 77 -12.82 8.13 10.31
C GLY A 77 -11.66 7.15 10.11
N PHE A 78 -10.42 7.58 10.36
CA PHE A 78 -9.24 6.73 10.34
C PHE A 78 -8.26 7.11 11.45
N GLU A 79 -7.28 6.25 11.69
CA GLU A 79 -6.10 6.53 12.51
C GLU A 79 -4.82 6.18 11.74
N PHE A 80 -3.71 6.86 12.03
CA PHE A 80 -2.40 6.46 11.53
C PHE A 80 -1.77 5.44 12.47
N LYS A 81 -1.20 4.37 11.90
CA LYS A 81 -0.41 3.38 12.63
C LYS A 81 0.97 3.22 12.04
N GLU A 82 1.99 3.31 12.87
CA GLU A 82 3.37 3.12 12.43
C GLU A 82 3.59 1.68 11.95
N VAL A 83 4.42 1.55 10.91
CA VAL A 83 4.78 0.28 10.29
C VAL A 83 6.22 -0.08 10.65
N GLU A 84 6.41 -1.28 11.18
CA GLU A 84 7.73 -1.79 11.54
C GLU A 84 8.55 -2.14 10.28
N LYS A 85 9.79 -1.66 10.21
CA LYS A 85 10.76 -2.04 9.17
C LYS A 85 11.43 -3.38 9.54
N ARG A 86 10.69 -4.48 9.44
CA ARG A 86 11.18 -5.81 9.85
C ARG A 86 12.37 -6.27 9.01
N LYS A 87 12.32 -6.12 7.69
CA LYS A 87 13.38 -6.61 6.79
C LYS A 87 13.61 -5.72 5.60
N ILE A 88 14.64 -4.89 5.65
CA ILE A 88 15.03 -4.01 4.54
C ILE A 88 16.33 -4.52 3.95
N ILE A 89 16.28 -4.99 2.71
CA ILE A 89 17.46 -5.54 2.03
C ILE A 89 18.22 -4.39 1.37
N LYS A 90 19.55 -4.39 1.52
CA LYS A 90 20.40 -3.45 0.76
C LYS A 90 20.20 -3.68 -0.73
N GLY A 91 19.78 -2.64 -1.42
CA GLY A 91 19.43 -2.70 -2.83
C GLY A 91 19.10 -1.31 -3.37
N ASP A 92 19.54 -1.05 -4.59
CA ASP A 92 19.18 0.15 -5.35
C ASP A 92 18.43 -0.33 -6.59
N TRP A 93 17.12 -0.48 -6.47
CA TRP A 93 16.29 -0.90 -7.59
C TRP A 93 15.95 0.26 -8.53
N LEU A 94 16.09 1.52 -8.08
CA LEU A 94 15.94 2.69 -8.96
C LEU A 94 17.06 2.74 -10.01
N ASN A 95 18.24 2.21 -9.68
CA ASN A 95 19.34 1.98 -10.61
C ASN A 95 19.53 0.48 -10.90
N PHE A 96 18.41 -0.18 -11.25
CA PHE A 96 18.31 -1.60 -11.51
C PHE A 96 19.55 -2.21 -12.19
N ASN A 97 20.20 -3.15 -11.50
CA ASN A 97 21.33 -3.91 -12.01
C ASN A 97 21.01 -5.41 -11.97
N GLU A 98 20.77 -5.99 -13.14
CA GLU A 98 20.38 -7.39 -13.33
C GLU A 98 21.31 -8.38 -12.63
N SER A 99 22.62 -8.09 -12.59
CA SER A 99 23.63 -8.96 -11.96
C SER A 99 23.39 -9.20 -10.46
N PHE A 100 22.66 -8.30 -9.78
CA PHE A 100 22.28 -8.53 -8.39
C PHE A 100 21.30 -9.69 -8.23
N PHE A 101 20.40 -9.86 -9.20
CA PHE A 101 19.29 -10.82 -9.14
C PHE A 101 19.66 -12.19 -9.72
N GLU A 102 20.62 -12.25 -10.64
CA GLU A 102 21.13 -13.49 -11.24
C GLU A 102 21.63 -14.53 -10.23
N LYS A 103 22.04 -14.10 -9.03
CA LYS A 103 22.50 -15.01 -7.96
C LYS A 103 21.36 -15.75 -7.24
N PHE A 104 20.11 -15.44 -7.54
CA PHE A 104 18.94 -16.04 -6.91
C PHE A 104 18.20 -16.96 -7.88
N ASN A 105 17.73 -18.11 -7.37
CA ASN A 105 16.97 -19.06 -8.17
C ASN A 105 15.58 -18.51 -8.53
N ASN A 106 14.99 -17.73 -7.63
CA ASN A 106 13.76 -16.97 -7.86
C ASN A 106 14.05 -15.48 -7.62
N PRO A 107 14.44 -14.71 -8.65
CA PRO A 107 14.84 -13.31 -8.50
C PRO A 107 13.72 -12.41 -7.98
N THR A 108 12.47 -12.86 -8.05
CA THR A 108 11.30 -12.11 -7.61
C THR A 108 11.13 -12.12 -6.09
N PHE A 109 11.30 -13.27 -5.44
CA PHE A 109 11.01 -13.46 -4.01
C PHE A 109 12.26 -13.69 -3.15
N ASP A 110 13.23 -14.44 -3.68
CA ASP A 110 14.44 -14.83 -2.95
C ASP A 110 15.24 -13.63 -2.40
N PRO A 111 15.36 -12.47 -3.08
CA PRO A 111 16.10 -11.35 -2.53
C PRO A 111 15.57 -10.91 -1.17
N ILE A 112 14.24 -10.85 -1.01
CA ILE A 112 13.61 -10.45 0.25
C ILE A 112 13.60 -11.63 1.23
N GLU A 113 13.28 -12.84 0.80
CA GLU A 113 13.21 -14.01 1.69
C GLU A 113 14.59 -14.42 2.25
N LYS A 114 15.63 -14.41 1.41
CA LYS A 114 16.98 -14.91 1.74
C LYS A 114 17.97 -13.79 2.06
N GLY A 115 17.70 -12.56 1.64
CA GLY A 115 18.56 -11.41 1.92
C GLY A 115 18.71 -11.15 3.42
N LYS A 116 19.81 -10.49 3.81
CA LYS A 116 20.02 -10.02 5.19
C LYS A 116 19.43 -8.63 5.37
N HIS A 117 18.76 -8.39 6.50
CA HIS A 117 18.33 -7.06 6.90
C HIS A 117 19.56 -6.13 6.99
N SER A 118 19.47 -4.95 6.39
CA SER A 118 20.44 -3.86 6.47
C SER A 118 19.86 -2.74 7.31
N LYS A 119 20.42 -2.57 8.53
CA LYS A 119 20.01 -1.50 9.44
C LYS A 119 20.21 -0.11 8.82
N GLU A 120 21.36 0.10 8.18
CA GLU A 120 21.68 1.34 7.46
C GLU A 120 20.64 1.66 6.38
N THR A 121 20.25 0.67 5.57
CA THR A 121 19.21 0.87 4.53
C THR A 121 17.84 1.14 5.15
N ALA A 122 17.51 0.49 6.28
CA ALA A 122 16.27 0.73 7.01
C ALA A 122 16.22 2.13 7.64
N GLU A 123 17.34 2.64 8.12
CA GLU A 123 17.47 4.00 8.68
C GLU A 123 17.39 5.08 7.60
N ALA A 124 17.91 4.79 6.39
CA ALA A 124 17.78 5.69 5.23
C ALA A 124 16.36 5.72 4.63
N MET A 125 15.56 4.67 4.85
CA MET A 125 14.18 4.59 4.39
C MET A 125 13.27 5.53 5.18
N TYR A 126 12.27 6.14 4.54
CA TYR A 126 11.20 6.85 5.24
C TYR A 126 10.51 5.98 6.29
N ASN A 127 10.07 6.60 7.39
CA ASN A 127 9.10 5.95 8.26
C ASN A 127 7.79 5.77 7.49
N LEU A 128 7.14 4.64 7.76
CA LEU A 128 5.93 4.24 7.06
C LEU A 128 4.75 4.18 8.03
N TRP A 129 3.60 4.53 7.51
CA TRP A 129 2.36 4.59 8.26
C TRP A 129 1.24 3.92 7.48
N ILE A 130 0.28 3.34 8.20
CA ILE A 130 -0.96 2.82 7.64
C ILE A 130 -2.10 3.76 7.95
N ILE A 131 -2.96 4.01 6.96
CA ILE A 131 -4.31 4.50 7.21
C ILE A 131 -5.14 3.32 7.67
N LYS A 132 -5.49 3.29 8.96
CA LYS A 132 -6.39 2.27 9.51
C LYS A 132 -7.80 2.84 9.60
N PRO A 133 -8.74 2.39 8.73
CA PRO A 133 -10.12 2.82 8.81
C PRO A 133 -10.76 2.43 10.15
N LEU A 134 -11.51 3.35 10.74
CA LEU A 134 -12.29 3.12 11.96
C LEU A 134 -13.73 2.68 11.64
N GLN A 135 -14.16 2.87 10.40
CA GLN A 135 -15.51 2.53 9.93
C GLN A 135 -15.49 1.36 8.96
N LYS A 136 -16.59 0.61 8.95
CA LYS A 136 -16.83 -0.49 8.01
C LYS A 136 -17.81 -0.08 6.93
N ILE A 137 -17.63 -0.66 5.76
CA ILE A 137 -18.62 -0.67 4.68
C ILE A 137 -19.02 -2.13 4.45
N TYR A 138 -20.32 -2.41 4.49
CA TYR A 138 -20.84 -3.76 4.35
C TYR A 138 -21.34 -3.97 2.94
N PHE A 139 -20.74 -4.94 2.25
CA PHE A 139 -21.13 -5.32 0.90
C PHE A 139 -21.98 -6.60 0.92
N LYS A 140 -23.06 -6.58 0.14
CA LYS A 140 -23.90 -7.74 -0.14
C LYS A 140 -23.98 -7.95 -1.65
N LYS A 141 -23.68 -9.17 -2.08
CA LYS A 141 -23.79 -9.58 -3.48
C LYS A 141 -25.25 -9.83 -3.82
N LEU A 142 -25.73 -9.19 -4.88
CA LEU A 142 -27.10 -9.36 -5.38
C LEU A 142 -27.18 -10.33 -6.57
N GLY A 143 -26.07 -10.51 -7.29
CA GLY A 143 -26.01 -11.30 -8.53
C GLY A 143 -24.60 -11.32 -9.11
N ASN A 144 -24.47 -11.57 -10.41
CA ASN A 144 -23.16 -11.55 -11.07
C ASN A 144 -22.59 -10.13 -11.10
N GLN A 145 -21.51 -9.92 -10.34
CA GLN A 145 -20.75 -8.67 -10.23
C GLN A 145 -21.53 -7.44 -9.73
N GLN A 146 -22.77 -7.61 -9.29
CA GLN A 146 -23.57 -6.54 -8.68
C GLN A 146 -23.52 -6.63 -7.15
N PHE A 147 -23.17 -5.51 -6.53
CA PHE A 147 -23.09 -5.35 -5.09
C PHE A 147 -23.97 -4.18 -4.65
N GLU A 148 -24.60 -4.35 -3.50
CA GLU A 148 -25.14 -3.26 -2.70
C GLU A 148 -24.23 -3.04 -1.50
N PHE A 149 -24.11 -1.79 -1.05
CA PHE A 149 -23.38 -1.48 0.17
C PHE A 149 -24.18 -0.64 1.15
N SER A 150 -23.88 -0.81 2.43
CA SER A 150 -24.40 0.03 3.51
C SER A 150 -23.27 0.49 4.43
N ILE A 151 -23.47 1.67 5.01
CA ILE A 151 -22.52 2.34 5.90
C ILE A 151 -23.29 2.82 7.12
N GLU A 152 -22.83 2.43 8.30
CA GLU A 152 -23.44 2.84 9.57
C GLU A 152 -23.10 4.30 9.91
N LYS A 153 -21.86 4.72 9.65
CA LYS A 153 -21.36 6.06 9.94
C LYS A 153 -20.48 6.56 8.80
N THR A 154 -20.80 7.76 8.30
CA THR A 154 -20.01 8.43 7.27
C THR A 154 -18.60 8.74 7.75
N ALA A 155 -17.63 8.48 6.89
CA ALA A 155 -16.20 8.68 7.02
C ALA A 155 -15.57 8.82 5.63
N ASP A 156 -14.27 9.08 5.59
CA ASP A 156 -13.50 9.16 4.35
C ASP A 156 -12.78 7.85 4.01
N PHE A 157 -12.62 6.97 5.00
CA PHE A 157 -11.97 5.67 4.86
C PHE A 157 -12.81 4.55 5.48
N TYR A 158 -12.88 3.43 4.78
CA TYR A 158 -13.64 2.25 5.22
C TYR A 158 -12.87 0.97 4.98
N ILE A 159 -13.05 0.01 5.89
CA ILE A 159 -12.67 -1.38 5.65
C ILE A 159 -13.88 -2.17 5.15
N GLY A 160 -13.69 -2.90 4.05
CA GLY A 160 -14.72 -3.76 3.46
C GLY A 160 -15.07 -4.93 4.37
N ASN A 161 -16.37 -5.21 4.46
CA ASN A 161 -16.93 -6.34 5.19
C ASN A 161 -18.04 -7.01 4.37
N GLY A 162 -18.37 -8.26 4.69
CA GLY A 162 -19.33 -9.07 3.93
C GLY A 162 -18.71 -9.66 2.66
N ASP A 163 -19.40 -9.51 1.52
CA ASP A 163 -19.04 -10.17 0.26
C ASP A 163 -17.88 -9.50 -0.49
N LYS A 164 -17.45 -8.31 -0.06
CA LYS A 164 -16.32 -7.59 -0.63
C LYS A 164 -15.39 -7.07 0.47
N LEU A 165 -14.12 -7.42 0.37
CA LEU A 165 -13.06 -7.03 1.30
C LEU A 165 -12.09 -6.09 0.60
N GLY A 166 -11.41 -5.25 1.37
CA GLY A 166 -10.48 -4.25 0.84
C GLY A 166 -10.52 -2.96 1.64
N ILE A 167 -9.86 -1.92 1.12
CA ILE A 167 -10.02 -0.55 1.60
C ILE A 167 -10.81 0.23 0.55
N PHE A 168 -11.69 1.07 1.08
CA PHE A 168 -12.56 1.92 0.31
C PHE A 168 -12.46 3.35 0.82
N ILE A 169 -12.56 4.30 -0.10
CA ILE A 169 -12.46 5.73 0.21
C ILE A 169 -13.66 6.51 -0.31
N SER A 170 -13.96 7.64 0.33
CA SER A 170 -14.95 8.60 -0.15
C SER A 170 -14.44 9.33 -1.40
N GLU A 171 -15.37 9.99 -2.12
CA GLU A 171 -15.01 10.95 -3.18
C GLU A 171 -14.04 12.02 -2.68
N LYS A 172 -14.23 12.53 -1.45
CA LYS A 172 -13.38 13.58 -0.86
C LYS A 172 -11.93 13.10 -0.71
N ALA A 173 -11.73 11.90 -0.15
CA ALA A 173 -10.40 11.30 -0.03
C ALA A 173 -9.77 11.04 -1.40
N LYS A 174 -10.55 10.56 -2.38
CA LYS A 174 -10.07 10.36 -3.76
C LYS A 174 -9.56 11.67 -4.36
N GLN A 175 -10.34 12.75 -4.27
CA GLN A 175 -9.96 14.05 -4.81
C GLN A 175 -8.66 14.58 -4.19
N ILE A 176 -8.49 14.41 -2.87
CA ILE A 176 -7.25 14.80 -2.18
C ILE A 176 -6.06 13.96 -2.66
N PHE A 177 -6.25 12.64 -2.83
CA PHE A 177 -5.17 11.78 -3.34
C PHE A 177 -4.78 12.12 -4.78
N GLU A 178 -5.74 12.53 -5.61
CA GLU A 178 -5.49 13.02 -6.97
C GLU A 178 -4.80 14.39 -6.98
N GLU A 179 -5.18 15.31 -6.08
CA GLU A 179 -4.53 16.62 -5.91
C GLU A 179 -3.05 16.46 -5.53
N LEU A 180 -2.75 15.48 -4.67
CA LEU A 180 -1.39 15.11 -4.28
C LEU A 180 -0.63 14.29 -5.34
N ALA A 181 -1.23 14.05 -6.51
CA ALA A 181 -0.68 13.25 -7.60
C ALA A 181 -0.17 11.87 -7.15
N LEU A 182 -0.90 11.23 -6.23
CA LEU A 182 -0.50 9.97 -5.65
C LEU A 182 -0.68 8.80 -6.64
N PRO A 183 0.26 7.83 -6.69
CA PRO A 183 0.24 6.72 -7.63
C PRO A 183 -0.76 5.62 -7.24
N LEU A 184 -2.05 5.95 -7.36
CA LEU A 184 -3.17 5.11 -7.01
C LEU A 184 -4.18 5.03 -8.16
N SER A 185 -4.86 3.89 -8.25
CA SER A 185 -6.00 3.69 -9.14
C SER A 185 -7.28 3.47 -8.34
N TYR A 186 -8.40 3.89 -8.92
CA TYR A 186 -9.71 3.93 -8.27
C TYR A 186 -10.75 3.21 -9.11
N GLU A 187 -11.56 2.38 -8.47
CA GLU A 187 -12.70 1.69 -9.09
C GLU A 187 -13.96 2.04 -8.29
N LYS A 188 -14.98 2.58 -8.97
CA LYS A 188 -16.22 3.01 -8.32
C LYS A 188 -17.06 1.81 -7.91
N GLU A 189 -17.59 1.87 -6.68
CA GLU A 189 -18.44 0.85 -6.05
C GLU A 189 -19.92 1.21 -6.04
#